data_AF-A0A949CLQ4-F1
#
_entry.id   AF-A0A949CLQ4-F1
#
_cell.length_a   1.000
_cell.length_b   1.000
_cell.length_c   1.000
_cell.angle_alpha   90.00
_cell.angle_beta   90.00
_cell.angle_gamma   90.00
#
_symmetry.space_group_name_H-M   'P 1'
#
loop_
_entity.id
_entity.type
_entity.pdbx_description
1 polymer ?
#
loop_
_entity_poly.entity_id
_entity_poly.type
_entity_poly.pdbx_seq_one_letter_code
_entity_poly.pdbx_strand_id
1 'polypeptide(L)'
;MNKYAAEFLGTFWLVLGGCGSAVLAAAFPDVGIGLLGVSFAFGLTVLTMAYAIGHISGCHLNPAVSVGLCAAGRFSSKDLPQYIIAQVLGAIAGGGVLYLIASGKAGFELSAGFASNGYDSQSPGGYNMVAALVTEIV
;
A
#
# COMPACT_ATOMS: atom_id res chain seq x y z
N MET A 1 6.19 21.28 -5.13
CA MET A 1 5.30 20.14 -5.45
C MET A 1 3.89 20.48 -5.00
N ASN A 2 2.84 20.16 -5.78
CA ASN A 2 1.46 20.36 -5.31
C ASN A 2 0.99 19.16 -4.46
N LYS A 3 -0.11 19.34 -3.70
CA LYS A 3 -0.62 18.32 -2.77
C LYS A 3 -1.00 16.98 -3.44
N TYR A 4 -1.51 17.00 -4.67
CA TYR A 4 -1.89 15.78 -5.39
C TYR A 4 -0.69 14.98 -5.87
N ALA A 5 0.36 15.66 -6.37
CA ALA A 5 1.62 15.02 -6.74
C ALA A 5 2.32 14.41 -5.51
N ALA A 6 2.21 15.06 -4.35
CA ALA A 6 2.70 14.52 -3.09
C ALA A 6 2.00 13.20 -2.74
N GLU A 7 0.66 13.17 -2.76
CA GLU A 7 -0.12 11.95 -2.50
C GLU A 7 0.15 10.83 -3.51
N PHE A 8 0.32 11.16 -4.79
CA PHE A 8 0.72 10.21 -5.81
C PHE A 8 2.07 9.56 -5.47
N LEU A 9 3.10 10.37 -5.21
CA LEU A 9 4.45 9.87 -4.92
C LEU A 9 4.51 9.09 -3.60
N GLY A 10 3.78 9.53 -2.57
CA GLY A 10 3.74 8.82 -1.31
C GLY A 10 3.01 7.48 -1.40
N THR A 11 1.90 7.41 -2.16
CA THR A 11 1.19 6.13 -2.34
C THR A 11 1.96 5.19 -3.26
N PHE A 12 2.66 5.72 -4.28
CA PHE A 12 3.65 4.98 -5.05
C PHE A 12 4.71 4.36 -4.15
N TRP A 13 5.28 5.15 -3.23
CA TRP A 13 6.30 4.67 -2.28
C TRP A 13 5.76 3.59 -1.34
N LEU A 14 4.53 3.77 -0.85
CA LEU A 14 3.84 2.80 0.00
C LEU A 14 3.69 1.45 -0.71
N VAL A 15 3.16 1.45 -1.93
CA VAL A 15 2.93 0.20 -2.68
C VAL A 15 4.25 -0.43 -3.13
N LEU A 16 5.18 0.36 -3.66
CA LEU A 16 6.46 -0.17 -4.11
C LEU A 16 7.28 -0.74 -2.94
N GLY A 17 7.34 -0.04 -1.81
CA GLY A 17 8.10 -0.49 -0.64
C GLY A 17 7.42 -1.63 0.10
N GLY A 18 6.14 -1.49 0.44
CA GLY A 18 5.36 -2.49 1.17
C GLY A 18 5.18 -3.77 0.36
N CYS A 19 4.46 -3.70 -0.77
CA CYS A 19 4.22 -4.87 -1.61
C CYS A 19 5.52 -5.39 -2.23
N GLY A 20 6.48 -4.53 -2.55
CA GLY A 20 7.77 -4.96 -3.07
C GLY A 20 8.57 -5.77 -2.06
N SER A 21 8.58 -5.39 -0.79
CA SER A 21 9.22 -6.20 0.25
C SER A 21 8.58 -7.59 0.36
N ALA A 22 7.25 -7.67 0.23
CA ALA A 22 6.51 -8.93 0.26
C ALA A 22 6.84 -9.83 -0.93
N VAL A 23 6.78 -9.28 -2.15
CA VAL A 23 7.00 -10.04 -3.40
C VAL A 23 8.46 -10.44 -3.58
N LEU A 24 9.41 -9.56 -3.22
CA LEU A 24 10.81 -9.71 -3.58
C LEU A 24 11.66 -10.35 -2.48
N ALA A 25 11.28 -10.21 -1.21
CA ALA A 25 12.15 -10.55 -0.08
C ALA A 25 11.51 -11.39 1.04
N ALA A 26 10.17 -11.47 1.16
CA ALA A 26 9.54 -12.12 2.30
C ALA A 26 9.93 -13.59 2.48
N ALA A 27 9.97 -14.35 1.39
CA ALA A 27 10.24 -15.78 1.38
C ALA A 27 11.58 -16.13 0.70
N PHE A 28 12.57 -15.24 0.75
CA PHE A 28 13.89 -15.54 0.20
C PHE A 28 14.55 -16.69 0.99
N PRO A 29 15.18 -17.69 0.34
CA PRO A 29 15.81 -18.81 1.04
C PRO A 29 16.83 -18.33 2.09
N ASP A 30 16.72 -18.88 3.31
CA ASP A 30 17.60 -18.64 4.47
C ASP A 30 17.64 -17.22 5.05
N VAL A 31 17.36 -16.18 4.26
CA VAL A 31 17.49 -14.76 4.63
C VAL A 31 16.23 -13.92 4.39
N GLY A 32 15.09 -14.58 4.15
CA GLY A 32 13.81 -13.91 3.93
C GLY A 32 13.39 -13.04 5.11
N ILE A 33 12.76 -11.90 4.80
CA ILE A 33 12.38 -10.92 5.84
C ILE A 33 11.09 -11.31 6.61
N GLY A 34 10.34 -12.30 6.11
CA GLY A 34 9.10 -12.78 6.70
C GLY A 34 8.01 -11.70 6.85
N LEU A 35 6.93 -12.05 7.55
CA LEU A 35 5.81 -11.12 7.77
C LEU A 35 6.22 -9.89 8.61
N LEU A 36 7.10 -10.08 9.59
CA LEU A 36 7.60 -8.97 10.42
C LEU A 36 8.33 -7.91 9.59
N GLY A 37 9.22 -8.34 8.68
CA GLY A 37 9.93 -7.42 7.81
C GLY A 37 9.01 -6.69 6.83
N VAL A 38 7.99 -7.38 6.31
CA VAL A 38 6.96 -6.76 5.47
C VAL A 38 6.16 -5.72 6.25
N SER A 39 5.70 -6.04 7.46
CA SER A 39 5.01 -5.08 8.33
C SER A 39 5.87 -3.85 8.62
N PHE A 40 7.17 -4.05 8.85
CA PHE A 40 8.11 -2.95 9.08
C PHE A 40 8.31 -2.10 7.83
N ALA A 41 8.43 -2.70 6.65
CA ALA A 41 8.55 -1.97 5.38
C ALA A 41 7.32 -1.09 5.11
N PHE A 42 6.10 -1.62 5.28
CA PHE A 42 4.88 -0.82 5.17
C PHE A 42 4.89 0.36 6.15
N GLY A 43 5.17 0.12 7.43
CA GLY A 43 5.22 1.18 8.44
C GLY A 43 6.26 2.26 8.12
N LEU A 44 7.45 1.85 7.68
CA LEU A 44 8.52 2.78 7.30
C LEU A 44 8.16 3.61 6.07
N THR A 45 7.49 3.05 5.06
CA THR A 45 7.10 3.84 3.88
C THR A 45 6.21 5.01 4.24
N VAL A 46 5.24 4.79 5.14
CA VAL A 46 4.38 5.84 5.67
C VAL A 46 5.18 6.83 6.50
N LEU A 47 6.02 6.35 7.43
CA LEU A 47 6.84 7.21 8.29
C LEU A 47 7.74 8.14 7.46
N THR A 48 8.48 7.60 6.49
CA THR A 48 9.42 8.39 5.69
C THR A 48 8.69 9.42 4.83
N MET A 49 7.55 9.06 4.24
CA MET A 49 6.78 10.01 3.44
C MET A 49 6.06 11.05 4.31
N ALA A 50 5.60 10.69 5.50
CA ALA A 50 5.02 11.64 6.44
C ALA A 50 6.02 12.76 6.77
N TYR A 51 7.29 12.42 7.02
CA TYR A 51 8.35 13.42 7.20
C TYR A 51 8.68 14.19 5.93
N ALA A 52 8.71 13.53 4.77
CA ALA A 52 9.12 14.16 3.52
C ALA A 52 8.06 15.09 2.90
N ILE A 53 6.77 14.75 3.03
CA ILE A 53 5.68 15.42 2.31
C ILE A 53 4.47 15.76 3.18
N GLY A 54 4.46 15.41 4.47
CA GLY A 54 3.35 15.72 5.39
C GLY A 54 3.01 17.20 5.44
N HIS A 55 4.03 18.07 5.41
CA HIS A 55 3.84 19.52 5.37
C HIS A 55 3.29 20.06 4.02
N ILE A 56 3.12 19.21 3.00
CA ILE A 56 2.62 19.57 1.66
C ILE A 56 1.15 19.16 1.50
N SER A 57 0.81 17.91 1.79
CA SER A 57 -0.54 17.35 1.57
C SER A 57 -1.23 16.84 2.83
N GLY A 58 -0.55 16.79 3.97
CA GLY A 58 -0.99 16.01 5.12
C GLY A 58 -0.60 14.52 5.04
N CYS A 59 -0.05 14.06 3.91
CA CYS A 59 0.46 12.71 3.68
C CYS A 59 -0.57 11.62 4.06
N HIS A 60 -1.71 11.61 3.39
CA HIS A 60 -2.76 10.62 3.69
C HIS A 60 -2.39 9.24 3.13
N LEU A 61 -1.91 9.20 1.89
CA LEU A 61 -1.44 8.02 1.13
C LEU A 61 -2.46 6.88 0.99
N ASN A 62 -3.68 7.11 1.45
CA ASN A 62 -4.69 6.08 1.61
C ASN A 62 -6.08 6.73 1.50
N PRO A 63 -6.95 6.23 0.59
CA PRO A 63 -8.33 6.70 0.47
C PRO A 63 -9.12 6.65 1.79
N ALA A 64 -8.97 5.58 2.59
CA ALA A 64 -9.66 5.43 3.87
C ALA A 64 -9.23 6.49 4.88
N VAL A 65 -7.95 6.87 4.90
CA VAL A 65 -7.44 7.97 5.73
C VAL A 65 -8.05 9.31 5.30
N SER A 66 -8.07 9.58 3.99
CA SER A 66 -8.69 10.81 3.45
C SER A 66 -10.19 10.90 3.79
N VAL A 67 -10.92 9.79 3.67
CA VAL A 67 -12.35 9.70 4.03
C VAL A 67 -12.54 9.91 5.53
N GLY A 68 -11.74 9.23 6.37
CA GLY A 68 -11.80 9.36 7.82
C GLY A 68 -11.53 10.79 8.30
N LEU A 69 -10.51 11.46 7.75
CA LEU A 69 -10.22 12.85 8.06
C LEU A 69 -11.31 13.81 7.56
N CYS A 70 -11.91 13.53 6.40
CA CYS A 70 -13.06 14.28 5.91
C CYS A 70 -14.27 14.13 6.84
N ALA A 71 -14.58 12.91 7.27
CA ALA A 71 -15.67 12.61 8.20
C ALA A 71 -15.45 13.26 9.58
N ALA A 72 -14.18 13.36 10.02
CA ALA A 72 -13.79 14.04 11.24
C ALA A 72 -13.74 15.58 11.14
N GLY A 73 -14.09 16.17 9.98
CA GLY A 73 -14.03 17.61 9.74
C GLY A 73 -12.60 18.17 9.68
N ARG A 74 -11.60 17.32 9.43
CA ARG A 74 -10.17 17.65 9.38
C ARG A 74 -9.64 17.83 7.96
N PHE A 75 -10.46 17.52 6.96
CA PHE A 75 -10.08 17.60 5.55
C PHE A 75 -11.27 18.04 4.69
N SER A 76 -10.98 18.81 3.64
CA SER A 76 -12.00 19.37 2.76
C SER A 76 -12.60 18.28 1.87
N SER A 77 -13.93 18.12 1.91
CA SER A 77 -14.66 17.20 1.03
C SER A 77 -14.49 17.52 -0.46
N LYS A 78 -14.16 18.78 -0.80
CA LYS A 78 -13.91 19.21 -2.18
C LYS A 78 -12.60 18.67 -2.76
N ASP A 79 -11.63 18.38 -1.90
CA ASP A 79 -10.31 17.86 -2.29
C ASP A 79 -10.25 16.32 -2.31
N LEU A 80 -11.23 15.67 -1.65
CA LEU A 80 -11.27 14.23 -1.46
C LEU A 80 -11.21 13.41 -2.76
N PRO A 81 -11.99 13.71 -3.81
CA PRO A 81 -11.92 12.94 -5.05
C PRO A 81 -10.53 12.97 -5.68
N GLN A 82 -9.87 14.13 -5.69
CA GLN A 82 -8.56 14.31 -6.31
C GLN A 82 -7.45 13.63 -5.49
N TYR A 83 -7.57 13.58 -4.16
CA TYR A 83 -6.66 12.80 -3.32
C TYR A 83 -6.78 11.31 -3.64
N ILE A 84 -7.99 10.77 -3.67
CA ILE A 84 -8.21 9.34 -3.97
C ILE A 84 -7.68 9.00 -5.37
N ILE A 85 -7.96 9.83 -6.38
CA ILE A 85 -7.43 9.61 -7.73
C ILE A 85 -5.90 9.61 -7.73
N ALA A 86 -5.26 10.59 -7.08
CA ALA A 86 -3.81 10.66 -7.01
C ALA A 86 -3.21 9.42 -6.30
N GLN A 87 -3.81 9.00 -5.19
CA GLN A 87 -3.39 7.83 -4.42
C GLN A 87 -3.52 6.54 -5.24
N VAL A 88 -4.67 6.32 -5.88
CA VAL A 88 -4.90 5.12 -6.71
C VAL A 88 -3.96 5.09 -7.91
N LEU A 89 -3.74 6.22 -8.59
CA LEU A 89 -2.76 6.29 -9.68
C LEU A 89 -1.33 6.03 -9.19
N GLY A 90 -0.98 6.53 -8.01
CA GLY A 90 0.31 6.26 -7.36
C GLY A 90 0.48 4.77 -7.05
N ALA A 91 -0.54 4.14 -6.48
CA ALA A 91 -0.59 2.71 -6.20
C ALA A 91 -0.41 1.87 -7.48
N ILE A 92 -1.15 2.21 -8.55
CA ILE A 92 -1.04 1.52 -9.85
C ILE A 92 0.37 1.66 -10.41
N ALA A 93 0.96 2.85 -10.37
CA ALA A 93 2.33 3.07 -10.83
C ALA A 93 3.35 2.28 -9.99
N GLY A 94 3.18 2.23 -8.66
CA GLY A 94 4.05 1.45 -7.77
C GLY A 94 3.95 -0.05 -8.05
N GLY A 95 2.73 -0.56 -8.21
CA GLY A 95 2.47 -1.94 -8.60
C GLY A 95 3.00 -2.28 -10.00
N GLY A 96 2.88 -1.35 -10.96
CA GLY A 96 3.43 -1.51 -12.31
C GLY A 96 4.96 -1.59 -12.33
N VAL A 97 5.64 -0.73 -11.57
CA VAL A 97 7.10 -0.80 -11.42
C VAL A 97 7.50 -2.10 -10.73
N LEU A 98 6.82 -2.50 -9.67
CA LEU A 98 7.07 -3.77 -8.99
C LEU A 98 6.88 -4.96 -9.95
N TYR A 99 5.84 -4.94 -10.77
CA TYR A 99 5.56 -5.99 -11.74
C TYR A 99 6.71 -6.12 -12.76
N LEU A 100 7.19 -4.99 -13.29
CA LEU A 100 8.34 -4.97 -14.20
C LEU A 100 9.60 -5.56 -13.55
N ILE A 101 9.87 -5.22 -12.28
CA ILE A 101 11.01 -5.76 -11.52
C ILE A 101 10.85 -7.28 -11.30
N ALA A 102 9.70 -7.71 -10.78
CA ALA A 102 9.44 -9.11 -10.44
C ALA A 102 9.46 -10.02 -11.68
N SER A 103 8.96 -9.51 -12.82
CA SER A 103 8.98 -10.22 -14.11
C SER A 103 10.40 -10.50 -14.64
N GLY A 104 11.42 -9.82 -14.11
CA GLY A 104 12.82 -10.10 -14.43
C GLY A 104 13.36 -11.40 -13.81
N LYS A 105 12.62 -12.03 -12.88
CA LYS A 105 13.02 -13.30 -12.25
C LYS A 105 12.34 -14.48 -12.95
N ALA A 106 13.14 -15.46 -13.39
CA ALA A 106 12.62 -16.71 -13.93
C ALA A 106 11.70 -17.42 -12.90
N GLY A 107 10.53 -17.86 -13.36
CA GLY A 107 9.52 -18.52 -12.51
C GLY A 107 8.65 -17.57 -11.69
N PHE A 108 8.71 -16.25 -11.94
CA PHE A 108 7.70 -15.33 -11.40
C PHE A 108 6.33 -15.62 -12.03
N GLU A 109 5.33 -15.83 -11.18
CA GLU A 109 3.95 -16.09 -11.57
C GLU A 109 3.04 -15.05 -10.94
N LEU A 110 2.36 -14.24 -11.75
CA LEU A 110 1.39 -13.25 -11.26
C LEU A 110 0.23 -13.91 -10.50
N SER A 111 -0.10 -15.16 -10.88
CA SER A 111 -1.12 -15.99 -10.24
C SER A 111 -0.80 -16.36 -8.80
N ALA A 112 0.45 -16.20 -8.35
CA ALA A 112 0.84 -16.38 -6.95
C ALA A 112 0.34 -15.25 -6.02
N GLY A 113 -0.49 -14.33 -6.54
CA GLY A 113 -1.24 -13.36 -5.77
C GLY A 113 -0.63 -11.97 -5.71
N PHE A 114 0.69 -11.82 -5.94
CA PHE A 114 1.36 -10.52 -6.09
C PHE A 114 1.06 -9.54 -4.95
N ALA A 115 1.13 -10.05 -3.71
CA ALA A 115 0.81 -9.32 -2.48
C ALA A 115 -0.61 -8.73 -2.43
N SER A 116 -1.56 -9.32 -3.16
CA SER A 116 -2.97 -8.94 -3.10
C SER A 116 -3.62 -9.40 -1.78
N ASN A 117 -4.54 -8.59 -1.28
CA ASN A 117 -5.38 -8.95 -0.14
C ASN A 117 -6.48 -9.95 -0.55
N GLY A 118 -6.93 -10.78 0.38
CA GLY A 118 -7.95 -11.80 0.10
C GLY A 118 -8.59 -12.38 1.36
N TYR A 119 -9.77 -12.99 1.18
CA TYR A 119 -10.54 -13.70 2.21
C TYR A 119 -10.91 -15.10 1.70
N ASP A 120 -11.45 -15.95 2.58
CA ASP A 120 -11.76 -17.35 2.31
C ASP A 120 -10.56 -18.09 1.71
N SER A 121 -10.70 -18.68 0.52
CA SER A 121 -9.63 -19.41 -0.17
C SER A 121 -8.45 -18.52 -0.58
N GLN A 122 -8.64 -17.21 -0.63
CA GLN A 122 -7.59 -16.24 -0.96
C GLN A 122 -6.92 -15.66 0.29
N SER A 123 -7.39 -16.01 1.51
CA SER A 123 -6.71 -15.63 2.74
C SER A 123 -5.48 -16.53 2.95
N PRO A 124 -4.29 -15.99 3.26
CA PRO A 124 -3.11 -16.80 3.56
C PRO A 124 -3.32 -17.79 4.72
N GLY A 125 -4.19 -17.43 5.68
CA GLY A 125 -4.55 -18.27 6.82
C GLY A 125 -5.89 -18.99 6.67
N GLY A 126 -6.55 -18.92 5.51
CA GLY A 126 -7.88 -19.52 5.29
C GLY A 126 -9.01 -18.89 6.11
N TYR A 127 -8.85 -17.62 6.54
CA TYR A 127 -9.88 -16.92 7.31
C TYR A 127 -11.07 -16.56 6.43
N ASN A 128 -12.28 -16.78 6.96
CA ASN A 128 -13.49 -16.51 6.20
C ASN A 128 -13.78 -15.01 6.02
N MET A 129 -14.73 -14.68 5.16
CA MET A 129 -15.14 -13.29 4.90
C MET A 129 -15.51 -12.51 6.18
N VAL A 130 -16.15 -13.14 7.16
CA VAL A 130 -16.55 -12.47 8.41
C VAL A 130 -15.32 -12.10 9.24
N ALA A 131 -14.35 -13.00 9.36
CA ALA A 131 -13.09 -12.72 10.06
C ALA A 131 -12.30 -11.59 9.38
N ALA A 132 -12.21 -11.61 8.05
CA ALA A 132 -11.57 -10.53 7.29
C ALA A 132 -12.28 -9.19 7.52
N LEU A 133 -13.62 -9.16 7.48
CA LEU A 133 -14.41 -7.96 7.73
C LEU A 133 -14.16 -7.39 9.13
N VAL A 134 -14.15 -8.23 10.16
CA VAL A 134 -13.95 -7.80 11.55
C VAL A 134 -12.55 -7.22 11.72
N THR A 135 -11.51 -7.87 11.20
CA THR A 135 -10.14 -7.38 11.32
C THR A 135 -9.89 -6.07 10.56
N GLU A 136 -10.49 -5.88 9.39
CA GLU A 136 -10.25 -4.66 8.58
C GLU A 136 -11.09 -3.45 9.02
N ILE A 137 -12.15 -3.66 9.83
CA ILE A 137 -12.98 -2.57 10.36
C ILE A 137 -12.46 -2.02 11.71
N VAL A 138 -11.87 -2.87 12.55
CA VAL A 138 -11.36 -2.50 13.89
C VAL A 138 -10.05 -1.73 13.77
#